data_AF-A0A9P7KFB4-F1
#
_entry.id   AF-A0A9P7KFB4-F1
#
_cell.length_a   1.000
_cell.length_b   1.000
_cell.length_c   1.000
_cell.angle_alpha   90.00
_cell.angle_beta   90.00
_cell.angle_gamma   90.00
#
_symmetry.space_group_name_H-M   'P 1'
#
loop_
_entity.id
_entity.type
_entity.pdbx_description
1 polymer ?
#
loop_
_entity_poly.entity_id
_entity_poly.type
_entity_poly.pdbx_seq_one_letter_code
_entity_poly.pdbx_strand_id
1 'polypeptide(L)'
;MVLRTILAQLMRYYRPQSSKLNETITELSDAISRDESPTSSLTWLAELLHSICADSHWTRVFIVIDALDECESKQRESLLLQLVKLTEVTKYISLLVTSRPERDISDAFLDAGFTSISLIDEDESVRADIETRISWELANRRKLRRLEDATKIRIAETLLRKAGGMFRWVDLVLDLIEKQFPLNNVEHTLEGLPIGLFDTYVRILDVITQNGPNCVKIARRALRWLLGVDRPLYADELIEAIMIELGSRQLNESMRVTKDEILECCSSLVRWDPASDTITFSHFSVKGFTSIWE
;
A
#
# COMPACT_ATOMS: atom_id res chain seq x y z
N MET A 1 5.61 13.37 9.98
CA MET A 1 4.41 12.50 10.19
C MET A 1 4.74 11.27 11.04
N VAL A 2 5.71 10.44 10.66
CA VAL A 2 6.04 9.15 11.31
C VAL A 2 6.20 9.23 12.84
N LEU A 3 7.10 10.07 13.36
CA LEU A 3 7.34 10.16 14.82
C LEU A 3 6.10 10.61 15.62
N ARG A 4 5.26 11.48 15.03
CA ARG A 4 4.00 11.90 15.66
C ARG A 4 3.04 10.72 15.79
N THR A 5 2.94 9.89 14.75
CA THR A 5 2.11 8.68 14.78
C THR A 5 2.59 7.69 15.83
N ILE A 6 3.91 7.47 15.91
CA ILE A 6 4.49 6.57 16.93
C ILE A 6 4.18 7.09 18.33
N LEU A 7 4.42 8.37 18.60
CA LEU A 7 4.09 9.00 19.89
C LEU A 7 2.61 8.86 20.23
N ALA A 8 1.71 9.15 19.29
CA ALA A 8 0.28 9.03 19.50
C ALA A 8 -0.15 7.58 19.83
N GLN A 9 0.50 6.58 19.23
CA GLN A 9 0.26 5.17 19.55
C GLN A 9 0.79 4.80 20.95
N LEU A 10 2.01 5.22 21.29
CA LEU A 10 2.63 4.94 22.59
C LEU A 10 1.89 5.62 23.74
N MET A 11 1.43 6.86 23.55
CA MET A 11 0.67 7.62 24.54
C MET A 11 -0.60 6.91 25.00
N ARG A 12 -1.21 6.04 24.17
CA ARG A 12 -2.39 5.25 24.57
C ARG A 12 -2.10 4.27 25.71
N TYR A 13 -0.85 3.85 25.85
CA TYR A 13 -0.42 2.85 26.84
C TYR A 13 0.47 3.44 27.93
N TYR A 14 0.95 4.66 27.72
CA TYR A 14 1.82 5.33 28.67
C TYR A 14 1.03 5.84 29.88
N ARG A 15 1.54 5.57 31.08
CA ARG A 15 1.07 6.20 32.31
C ARG A 15 2.23 7.01 32.90
N PRO A 16 2.11 8.34 32.98
CA PRO A 16 3.21 9.18 33.47
C PRO A 16 3.53 8.83 34.92
N GLN A 17 4.82 8.61 35.21
CA GLN A 17 5.35 8.51 36.56
C GLN A 17 6.02 9.82 36.97
N SER A 18 6.69 10.48 36.03
CA SER A 18 7.30 11.78 36.23
C SER A 18 6.31 12.94 36.08
N SER A 19 6.25 13.81 37.09
CA SER A 19 5.44 15.04 37.07
C SER A 19 5.84 15.96 35.92
N LYS A 20 7.14 16.04 35.59
CA LYS A 20 7.68 16.86 34.50
C LYS A 20 7.18 16.37 33.13
N LEU A 21 7.16 15.05 32.92
CA LEU A 21 6.62 14.49 31.67
C LEU A 21 5.11 14.68 31.57
N ASN A 22 4.40 14.61 32.70
CA ASN A 22 2.97 14.88 32.73
C ASN A 22 2.66 16.34 32.37
N GLU A 23 3.44 17.30 32.88
CA GLU A 23 3.35 18.72 32.50
C GLU A 23 3.59 18.90 31.00
N THR A 24 4.68 18.34 30.45
CA THR A 24 4.97 18.42 29.01
C THR A 24 3.86 17.83 28.14
N ILE A 25 3.28 16.68 28.54
CA ILE A 25 2.16 16.06 27.81
C ILE A 25 0.89 16.93 27.90
N THR A 26 0.65 17.55 29.05
CA THR A 26 -0.51 18.43 29.25
C THR A 26 -0.39 19.69 28.39
N GLU A 27 0.78 20.34 28.38
CA GLU A 27 1.06 21.50 27.52
C GLU A 27 0.86 21.18 26.04
N LEU A 28 1.24 19.98 25.61
CA LEU A 28 1.03 19.52 24.24
C LEU A 28 -0.45 19.30 23.93
N SER A 29 -1.19 18.68 24.85
CA SER A 29 -2.63 18.48 24.72
C SER A 29 -3.37 19.82 24.61
N ASP A 30 -2.97 20.81 25.39
CA ASP A 30 -3.54 22.15 25.38
C ASP A 30 -3.23 22.88 24.06
N ALA A 31 -1.99 22.81 23.57
CA ALA A 31 -1.61 23.39 22.28
C ALA A 31 -2.40 22.77 21.12
N ILE A 32 -2.54 21.43 21.10
CA ILE A 32 -3.35 20.71 20.09
C ILE A 32 -4.82 21.14 20.17
N SER A 33 -5.36 21.30 21.38
CA SER A 33 -6.75 21.73 21.59
C SER A 33 -7.01 23.17 21.14
N ARG A 34 -5.97 24.00 21.05
CA ARG A 34 -6.03 25.38 20.55
C ARG A 34 -5.81 25.49 19.04
N ASP A 35 -5.70 24.37 18.32
CA ASP A 35 -5.30 24.31 16.90
C ASP A 35 -3.94 25.01 16.63
N GLU A 36 -3.13 25.15 17.68
CA GLU A 36 -1.75 25.57 17.55
C GLU A 36 -0.96 24.35 17.10
N SER A 37 -0.29 24.41 15.96
CA SER A 37 0.69 23.39 15.61
C SER A 37 1.79 23.45 16.67
N PRO A 38 1.91 22.48 17.60
CA PRO A 38 3.01 22.48 18.54
C PRO A 38 4.26 22.44 17.68
N THR A 39 5.14 23.42 17.80
CA THR A 39 6.36 23.54 17.00
C THR A 39 7.19 22.27 17.25
N SER A 40 7.05 21.27 16.38
CA SER A 40 7.46 19.89 16.68
C SER A 40 8.49 19.46 15.67
N SER A 41 9.71 19.97 15.86
CA SER A 41 10.88 19.45 15.15
C SER A 41 10.98 17.94 15.36
N LEU A 42 11.50 17.22 14.36
CA LEU A 42 11.70 15.77 14.48
C LEU A 42 12.59 15.42 15.68
N THR A 43 13.55 16.28 16.00
CA THR A 43 14.42 16.17 17.16
C THR A 43 13.65 16.18 18.47
N TRP A 44 12.76 17.16 18.65
CA TRP A 44 11.97 17.27 19.88
C TRP A 44 10.99 16.09 20.04
N LEU A 45 10.40 15.60 18.95
CA LEU A 45 9.56 14.40 18.97
C LEU A 45 10.36 13.15 19.38
N ALA A 46 11.59 13.01 18.88
CA ALA A 46 12.47 11.90 19.24
C ALA A 46 12.87 11.97 20.73
N GLU A 47 13.21 13.15 21.25
CA GLU A 47 13.55 13.37 22.66
C GLU A 47 12.37 13.07 23.59
N LEU A 48 11.15 13.46 23.21
CA LEU A 48 9.95 13.11 23.96
C LEU A 48 9.71 11.61 23.96
N LEU A 49 9.83 10.94 22.80
CA LEU A 49 9.68 9.49 22.70
C LEU A 49 10.68 8.77 23.60
N HIS A 50 11.92 9.24 23.59
CA HIS A 50 12.98 8.73 24.45
C HIS A 50 12.62 8.88 25.94
N SER A 51 12.18 10.07 26.34
CA SER A 51 11.80 10.36 27.72
C SER A 51 10.61 9.52 28.20
N ILE A 52 9.60 9.32 27.34
CA ILE A 52 8.45 8.45 27.61
C ILE A 52 8.91 7.00 27.80
N CYS A 53 9.77 6.49 26.93
CA CYS A 53 10.28 5.12 27.05
C CYS A 53 11.10 4.94 28.34
N ALA A 54 11.90 5.94 28.71
CA ALA A 54 12.72 5.92 29.92
C ALA A 54 11.90 6.02 31.23
N ASP A 55 10.80 6.76 31.24
CA ASP A 55 9.90 6.90 32.40
C ASP A 55 8.90 5.73 32.53
N SER A 56 8.73 4.95 31.47
CA SER A 56 7.80 3.83 31.46
C SER A 56 8.32 2.60 32.23
N HIS A 57 7.41 1.71 32.64
CA HIS A 57 7.75 0.36 33.10
C HIS A 57 7.94 -0.64 31.95
N TRP A 58 8.05 -0.18 30.71
CA TRP A 58 8.15 -1.06 29.56
C TRP A 58 9.52 -1.72 29.51
N THR A 59 9.55 -3.05 29.47
CA THR A 59 10.78 -3.82 29.30
C THR A 59 11.34 -3.68 27.89
N ARG A 60 10.47 -3.50 26.89
CA ARG A 60 10.83 -3.32 25.49
C ARG A 60 9.67 -2.65 24.73
N VAL A 61 10.01 -1.79 23.79
CA VAL A 61 9.10 -1.16 22.82
C VAL A 61 9.55 -1.59 21.43
N PHE A 62 8.65 -2.20 20.68
CA PHE A 62 8.88 -2.55 19.28
C PHE A 62 8.24 -1.49 18.39
N ILE A 63 9.05 -0.85 17.57
CA ILE A 63 8.62 0.12 16.57
C ILE A 63 8.75 -0.56 15.21
N VAL A 64 7.63 -0.70 14.50
CA VAL A 64 7.61 -1.23 13.14
C VAL A 64 7.22 -0.09 12.20
N ILE A 65 8.07 0.18 11.22
CA ILE A 65 7.82 1.19 10.19
C ILE A 65 7.73 0.45 8.86
N ASP A 66 6.54 0.46 8.28
CA ASP A 66 6.28 -0.17 6.98
C ASP A 66 6.48 0.83 5.84
N ALA A 67 7.17 0.40 4.78
CA ALA A 67 7.45 1.13 3.54
C ALA A 67 8.03 2.54 3.75
N LEU A 68 9.19 2.62 4.42
CA LEU A 68 9.84 3.91 4.73
C LEU A 68 10.20 4.71 3.47
N ASP A 69 10.42 4.07 2.33
CA ASP A 69 10.71 4.73 1.06
C ASP A 69 9.56 5.60 0.54
N GLU A 70 8.32 5.35 0.98
CA GLU A 70 7.15 6.17 0.67
C GLU A 70 7.11 7.50 1.46
N CYS A 71 8.05 7.72 2.38
CA CYS A 71 8.21 9.02 3.03
C CYS A 71 8.85 10.04 2.07
N GLU A 72 8.31 11.27 2.06
CA GLU A 72 8.85 12.38 1.26
C GLU A 72 10.37 12.56 1.46
N SER A 73 11.12 12.54 0.36
CA SER A 73 12.59 12.58 0.38
C SER A 73 13.15 13.79 1.16
N LYS A 74 12.47 14.94 1.12
CA LYS A 74 12.88 16.17 1.83
C LYS A 74 12.93 16.00 3.36
N GLN A 75 12.09 15.14 3.93
CA GLN A 75 12.02 14.90 5.38
C GLN A 75 12.72 13.59 5.77
N ARG A 76 12.98 12.70 4.79
CA ARG A 76 13.49 11.34 5.01
C ARG A 76 14.87 11.33 5.66
N GLU A 77 15.80 12.16 5.21
CA GLU A 77 17.15 12.23 5.79
C GLU A 77 17.12 12.59 7.29
N SER A 78 16.39 13.64 7.67
CA SER A 78 16.24 14.04 9.07
C SER A 78 15.54 12.95 9.90
N LEU A 79 14.54 12.28 9.32
CA LEU A 79 13.85 11.17 9.96
C LEU A 79 14.77 9.97 10.22
N LEU A 80 15.55 9.55 9.23
CA LEU A 80 16.52 8.46 9.34
C LEU A 80 17.50 8.72 10.49
N LEU A 81 18.07 9.93 10.55
CA LEU A 81 18.96 10.34 11.64
C LEU A 81 18.30 10.22 13.03
N GLN A 82 17.03 10.61 13.15
CA GLN A 82 16.32 10.48 14.44
C GLN A 82 15.99 9.02 14.77
N LEU A 83 15.61 8.20 13.80
CA LEU A 83 15.31 6.78 14.01
C LEU A 83 16.54 6.01 14.48
N VAL A 84 17.71 6.26 13.89
CA VAL A 84 18.98 5.67 14.32
C VAL A 84 19.29 6.10 15.76
N LYS A 85 19.27 7.41 16.05
CA LYS A 85 19.52 7.93 17.39
C LYS A 85 18.59 7.34 18.45
N LEU A 86 17.30 7.15 18.14
CA LEU A 86 16.35 6.54 19.07
C LEU A 86 16.80 5.15 19.56
N THR A 87 17.44 4.37 18.69
CA THR A 87 17.94 3.03 19.02
C THR A 87 19.29 3.03 19.72
N GLU A 88 20.14 4.05 19.50
CA GLU A 88 21.43 4.18 20.16
C GLU A 88 21.29 4.57 21.64
N VAL A 89 20.35 5.48 21.94
CA VAL A 89 20.24 6.07 23.28
C VAL A 89 19.49 5.14 24.25
N THR A 90 18.68 4.18 23.77
CA THR A 90 17.98 3.23 24.65
C THR A 90 18.21 1.78 24.28
N LYS A 91 18.35 0.93 25.31
CA LYS A 91 18.28 -0.53 25.14
C LYS A 91 16.84 -1.06 25.12
N TYR A 92 15.83 -0.21 25.32
CA TYR A 92 14.44 -0.63 25.39
C TYR A 92 13.72 -0.57 24.05
N ILE A 93 14.28 0.10 23.03
CA ILE A 93 13.65 0.18 21.70
C ILE A 93 14.21 -0.91 20.78
N SER A 94 13.33 -1.57 20.03
CA SER A 94 13.66 -2.42 18.89
C SER A 94 12.96 -1.89 17.67
N LEU A 95 13.71 -1.65 16.61
CA LEU A 95 13.21 -1.05 15.38
C LEU A 95 13.24 -2.10 14.26
N LEU A 96 12.10 -2.26 13.58
CA LEU A 96 12.00 -2.98 12.32
C LEU A 96 11.51 -1.98 11.26
N VAL A 97 12.24 -1.89 10.16
CA VAL A 97 11.91 -1.02 9.03
C VAL A 97 11.82 -1.89 7.78
N THR A 98 10.75 -1.70 7.00
CA THR A 98 10.67 -2.25 5.65
C THR A 98 10.81 -1.10 4.64
N SER A 99 11.51 -1.35 3.54
CA SER A 99 11.61 -0.40 2.44
C SER A 99 12.04 -1.10 1.16
N ARG A 100 11.91 -0.40 0.03
CA ARG A 100 12.72 -0.69 -1.17
C ARG A 100 14.22 -0.46 -0.90
N PRO A 101 15.13 -1.02 -1.72
CA PRO A 101 16.59 -0.86 -1.57
C PRO A 101 17.07 0.52 -2.03
N GLU A 102 16.49 1.58 -1.47
CA GLU A 102 16.92 2.95 -1.68
C GLU A 102 18.23 3.20 -0.92
N ARG A 103 19.23 3.76 -1.60
CA ARG A 103 20.60 3.89 -1.05
C ARG A 103 20.65 4.70 0.23
N ASP A 104 19.94 5.83 0.28
CA ASP A 104 19.93 6.68 1.46
C ASP A 104 19.36 5.99 2.70
N ILE A 105 18.38 5.09 2.52
CA ILE A 105 17.82 4.28 3.61
C ILE A 105 18.82 3.18 4.01
N SER A 106 19.32 2.43 3.02
CA SER A 106 20.25 1.32 3.24
C SER A 106 21.51 1.79 3.96
N ASP A 107 22.15 2.85 3.45
CA ASP A 107 23.40 3.40 3.99
C ASP A 107 23.19 3.88 5.44
N ALA A 108 22.09 4.62 5.71
CA ALA A 108 21.82 5.15 7.05
C ALA A 108 21.68 4.06 8.13
N PHE A 109 21.04 2.93 7.81
CA PHE A 109 20.87 1.84 8.78
C PHE A 109 22.10 0.91 8.84
N LEU A 110 22.75 0.61 7.72
CA LEU A 110 23.95 -0.22 7.70
C LEU A 110 25.12 0.45 8.41
N ASP A 111 25.34 1.75 8.19
CA ASP A 111 26.39 2.52 8.86
C ASP A 111 26.16 2.58 10.38
N ALA A 112 24.89 2.53 10.81
CA ALA A 112 24.50 2.44 12.21
C ALA A 112 24.55 1.01 12.80
N GLY A 113 24.99 0.02 12.01
CA GLY A 113 25.17 -1.36 12.45
C GLY A 113 23.90 -2.20 12.51
N PHE A 114 22.82 -1.78 11.83
CA PHE A 114 21.61 -2.59 11.72
C PHE A 114 21.83 -3.81 10.84
N THR A 115 21.13 -4.89 11.17
CA THR A 115 21.04 -6.06 10.29
C THR A 115 20.05 -5.78 9.17
N SER A 116 20.48 -5.96 7.93
CA SER A 116 19.62 -5.89 6.75
C SER A 116 19.26 -7.31 6.29
N ILE A 117 17.98 -7.52 5.96
CA ILE A 117 17.47 -8.73 5.33
C ILE A 117 16.94 -8.32 3.97
N SER A 118 17.53 -8.87 2.91
CA SER A 118 17.15 -8.58 1.53
C SER A 118 16.35 -9.74 0.98
N LEU A 119 15.07 -9.51 0.73
CA LEU A 119 14.20 -10.51 0.10
C LEU A 119 14.56 -10.73 -1.39
N ILE A 120 15.32 -9.83 -2.00
CA ILE A 120 15.83 -9.98 -3.37
C ILE A 120 16.93 -11.06 -3.40
N ASP A 121 17.71 -11.16 -2.34
CA ASP A 121 18.79 -12.16 -2.25
C ASP A 121 18.26 -13.56 -1.86
N GLU A 122 16.98 -13.65 -1.48
CA GLU A 122 16.28 -14.89 -1.14
C GLU A 122 15.47 -15.47 -2.33
N ASP A 123 16.00 -15.30 -3.55
CA ASP A 123 15.33 -15.64 -4.82
C ASP A 123 14.71 -17.04 -4.84
N GLU A 124 15.38 -18.06 -4.28
CA GLU A 124 14.87 -19.44 -4.29
C GLU A 124 13.69 -19.64 -3.32
N SER A 125 13.74 -19.01 -2.13
CA SER A 125 12.65 -19.08 -1.16
C SER A 125 11.43 -18.33 -1.69
N VAL A 126 11.63 -17.12 -2.19
CA VAL A 126 10.56 -16.31 -2.81
C VAL A 126 9.96 -17.04 -4.00
N ARG A 127 10.78 -17.70 -4.83
CA ARG A 127 10.32 -18.52 -5.94
C ARG A 127 9.44 -19.69 -5.47
N ALA A 128 9.85 -20.42 -4.43
CA ALA A 128 9.08 -21.53 -3.87
C ALA A 128 7.72 -21.07 -3.29
N ASP A 129 7.71 -19.91 -2.64
CA ASP A 129 6.47 -19.31 -2.12
C ASP A 129 5.54 -18.87 -3.25
N ILE A 130 6.09 -18.29 -4.33
CA ILE A 130 5.32 -17.94 -5.53
C ILE A 130 4.75 -19.19 -6.19
N GLU A 131 5.51 -20.26 -6.32
CA GLU A 131 5.04 -21.53 -6.87
C GLU A 131 3.88 -22.11 -6.04
N THR A 132 4.01 -22.06 -4.71
CA THR A 132 2.95 -22.47 -3.78
C THR A 132 1.70 -21.63 -3.97
N ARG A 133 1.86 -20.30 -4.08
CA ARG A 133 0.76 -19.35 -4.33
C ARG A 133 0.05 -19.64 -5.65
N ILE A 134 0.80 -19.83 -6.74
CA ILE A 134 0.26 -20.16 -8.07
C ILE A 134 -0.55 -21.46 -8.00
N SER A 135 0.02 -22.50 -7.39
CA SER A 135 -0.63 -23.81 -7.27
C SER A 135 -1.94 -23.70 -6.49
N TRP A 136 -1.93 -22.94 -5.39
CA TRP A 136 -3.13 -22.68 -4.61
C TRP A 136 -4.20 -21.94 -5.41
N GLU A 137 -3.84 -20.91 -6.17
CA GLU A 137 -4.79 -20.16 -6.99
C GLU A 137 -5.39 -21.01 -8.12
N LEU A 138 -4.57 -21.81 -8.80
CA LEU A 138 -5.03 -22.72 -9.85
C LEU A 138 -6.01 -23.79 -9.33
N ALA A 139 -5.87 -24.19 -8.06
CA ALA A 139 -6.76 -25.16 -7.42
C ALA A 139 -8.07 -24.53 -6.89
N ASN A 140 -8.04 -23.27 -6.46
CA ASN A 140 -9.15 -22.65 -5.73
C ASN A 140 -10.01 -21.70 -6.57
N ARG A 141 -9.46 -21.05 -7.60
CA ARG A 141 -10.22 -20.12 -8.43
C ARG A 141 -11.27 -20.83 -9.28
N ARG A 142 -12.49 -20.25 -9.35
CA ARG A 142 -13.69 -20.92 -9.90
C ARG A 142 -13.49 -21.41 -11.33
N LYS A 143 -12.86 -20.60 -12.20
CA LYS A 143 -12.63 -20.94 -13.61
C LYS A 143 -11.35 -21.78 -13.78
N LEU A 144 -10.28 -21.43 -13.07
CA LEU A 144 -8.97 -22.09 -13.21
C LEU A 144 -8.97 -23.54 -12.70
N ARG A 145 -9.70 -23.83 -11.62
CA ARG A 145 -9.76 -25.20 -11.06
C ARG A 145 -10.31 -26.25 -12.02
N ARG A 146 -11.09 -25.81 -13.01
CA ARG A 146 -11.72 -26.65 -14.05
C ARG A 146 -10.80 -26.95 -15.22
N LEU A 147 -9.63 -26.31 -15.30
CA LEU A 147 -8.66 -26.58 -16.34
C LEU A 147 -8.04 -27.97 -16.17
N GLU A 148 -7.64 -28.57 -17.29
CA GLU A 148 -6.88 -29.81 -17.31
C GLU A 148 -5.51 -29.61 -16.65
N ASP A 149 -4.99 -30.67 -16.04
CA ASP A 149 -3.73 -30.61 -15.29
C ASP A 149 -2.56 -30.19 -16.18
N ALA A 150 -2.53 -30.65 -17.44
CA ALA A 150 -1.53 -30.21 -18.41
C ALA A 150 -1.57 -28.70 -18.66
N THR A 151 -2.77 -28.09 -18.71
CA THR A 151 -2.93 -26.64 -18.85
C THR A 151 -2.48 -25.91 -17.59
N LYS A 152 -2.83 -26.41 -16.40
CA LYS A 152 -2.42 -25.83 -15.11
C LYS A 152 -0.90 -25.82 -14.97
N ILE A 153 -0.23 -26.93 -15.31
CA ILE A 153 1.24 -27.04 -15.28
C ILE A 153 1.87 -25.95 -16.17
N ARG A 154 1.38 -25.81 -17.40
CA ARG A 154 1.91 -24.80 -18.34
C ARG A 154 1.70 -23.37 -17.89
N ILE A 155 0.53 -23.07 -17.31
CA ILE A 155 0.26 -21.77 -16.69
C ILE A 155 1.25 -21.54 -15.54
N ALA A 156 1.42 -22.53 -14.66
CA ALA A 156 2.28 -22.40 -13.50
C ALA A 156 3.74 -22.16 -13.88
N GLU A 157 4.29 -22.96 -14.80
CA GLU A 157 5.66 -22.80 -15.30
C GLU A 157 5.89 -21.42 -15.95
N THR A 158 4.91 -20.94 -16.71
CA THR A 158 5.01 -19.63 -17.37
C THR A 158 4.97 -18.49 -16.36
N LEU A 159 4.07 -18.56 -15.39
CA LEU A 159 3.92 -17.54 -14.36
C LEU A 159 5.16 -17.52 -13.46
N LEU A 160 5.63 -18.68 -13.01
CA LEU A 160 6.80 -18.79 -12.15
C LEU A 160 8.08 -18.26 -12.82
N ARG A 161 8.19 -18.39 -14.15
CA ARG A 161 9.29 -17.84 -14.92
C ARG A 161 9.18 -16.32 -15.14
N LYS A 162 7.97 -15.79 -15.33
CA LYS A 162 7.73 -14.37 -15.64
C LYS A 162 7.47 -13.50 -14.39
N ALA A 163 7.20 -14.08 -13.23
CA ALA A 163 6.81 -13.36 -12.03
C ALA A 163 7.88 -12.42 -11.47
N GLY A 164 9.17 -12.75 -11.64
CA GLY A 164 10.27 -11.91 -11.17
C GLY A 164 10.15 -11.51 -9.70
N GLY A 165 9.79 -12.47 -8.83
CA GLY A 165 9.60 -12.22 -7.39
C GLY A 165 8.30 -11.51 -6.99
N MET A 166 7.43 -11.14 -7.95
CA MET A 166 6.25 -10.34 -7.68
C MET A 166 4.97 -11.17 -7.53
N PHE A 167 4.56 -11.45 -6.29
CA PHE A 167 3.25 -12.05 -5.98
C PHE A 167 2.08 -11.26 -6.59
N ARG A 168 2.15 -9.92 -6.54
CA ARG A 168 1.10 -9.06 -7.08
C ARG A 168 0.93 -9.23 -8.59
N TRP A 169 2.03 -9.45 -9.32
CA TRP A 169 1.98 -9.71 -10.75
C TRP A 169 1.24 -11.02 -11.04
N VAL A 170 1.52 -12.07 -10.26
CA VAL A 170 0.85 -13.37 -10.37
C VAL A 170 -0.66 -13.22 -10.21
N ASP A 171 -1.12 -12.53 -9.15
CA ASP A 171 -2.55 -12.34 -8.90
C ASP A 171 -3.24 -11.62 -10.08
N LEU A 172 -2.62 -10.54 -10.59
CA LEU A 172 -3.17 -9.76 -11.72
C LEU A 172 -3.20 -10.56 -13.02
N VAL A 173 -2.16 -11.35 -13.31
CA VAL A 173 -2.11 -12.19 -14.50
C VAL A 173 -3.15 -13.30 -14.44
N LEU A 174 -3.36 -13.91 -13.28
CA LEU A 174 -4.42 -14.90 -13.09
C LEU A 174 -5.81 -14.29 -13.30
N ASP A 175 -6.05 -13.05 -12.84
CA ASP A 175 -7.29 -12.31 -13.14
C ASP A 175 -7.47 -12.12 -14.66
N LEU A 176 -6.41 -11.72 -15.37
CA LEU A 176 -6.44 -11.54 -16.82
C LEU A 176 -6.73 -12.85 -17.56
N ILE A 177 -6.15 -13.96 -17.12
CA ILE A 177 -6.42 -15.30 -17.68
C ILE A 177 -7.89 -15.67 -17.43
N GLU A 178 -8.42 -15.47 -16.23
CA GLU A 178 -9.82 -15.78 -15.90
C GLU A 178 -10.83 -14.98 -16.73
N LYS A 179 -10.48 -13.76 -17.13
CA LYS A 179 -11.30 -12.92 -18.00
C LYS A 179 -11.36 -13.40 -19.44
N GLN A 180 -10.38 -14.16 -19.90
CA GLN A 180 -10.33 -14.70 -21.27
C GLN A 180 -11.08 -16.03 -21.43
N PHE A 181 -11.79 -16.51 -20.41
CA PHE A 181 -12.53 -17.77 -20.51
C PHE A 181 -13.74 -17.68 -21.46
N PRO A 182 -13.99 -18.74 -22.26
CA PRO A 182 -13.23 -19.98 -22.37
C PRO A 182 -11.86 -19.80 -23.04
N LEU A 183 -10.82 -20.45 -22.51
CA LEU A 183 -9.46 -20.37 -23.05
C LEU A 183 -9.37 -21.15 -24.37
N ASN A 184 -9.57 -20.44 -25.49
CA ASN A 184 -9.57 -21.05 -26.82
C ASN A 184 -8.15 -21.40 -27.33
N ASN A 185 -7.13 -20.63 -26.92
CA ASN A 185 -5.74 -20.85 -27.29
C ASN A 185 -4.83 -20.46 -26.11
N VAL A 186 -4.44 -21.47 -25.32
CA VAL A 186 -3.65 -21.27 -24.10
C VAL A 186 -2.27 -20.72 -24.42
N GLU A 187 -1.63 -21.23 -25.48
CA GLU A 187 -0.31 -20.82 -25.97
C GLU A 187 -0.29 -19.30 -26.22
N HIS A 188 -1.23 -18.82 -27.02
CA HIS A 188 -1.34 -17.41 -27.36
C HIS A 188 -1.62 -16.54 -26.12
N THR A 189 -2.47 -17.00 -25.20
CA THR A 189 -2.71 -16.31 -23.93
C THR A 189 -1.43 -16.21 -23.09
N LEU A 190 -0.65 -17.29 -22.99
CA LEU A 190 0.58 -17.34 -22.21
C LEU A 190 1.73 -16.51 -22.82
N GLU A 191 1.83 -16.50 -24.15
CA GLU A 191 2.77 -15.66 -24.90
C GLU A 191 2.47 -14.17 -24.69
N GLY A 192 1.19 -13.78 -24.78
CA GLY A 192 0.72 -12.41 -24.62
C GLY A 192 0.67 -11.88 -23.18
N LEU A 193 1.19 -12.62 -22.20
CA LEU A 193 1.23 -12.15 -20.81
C LEU A 193 2.22 -10.98 -20.64
N PRO A 194 1.80 -9.89 -19.97
CA PRO A 194 2.62 -8.71 -19.73
C PRO A 194 3.83 -9.03 -18.83
N ILE A 195 4.90 -8.26 -18.94
CA ILE A 195 6.12 -8.44 -18.14
C ILE A 195 6.14 -7.36 -17.04
N GLY A 196 6.10 -7.79 -15.78
CA GLY A 196 6.11 -6.88 -14.64
C GLY A 196 4.82 -6.08 -14.45
N LEU A 197 4.75 -5.34 -13.35
CA LEU A 197 3.52 -4.66 -12.92
C LEU A 197 3.08 -3.53 -13.85
N PHE A 198 4.03 -2.75 -14.38
CA PHE A 198 3.71 -1.61 -15.25
C PHE A 198 2.95 -2.05 -16.50
N ASP A 199 3.51 -2.99 -17.28
CA ASP A 199 2.86 -3.53 -18.48
C ASP A 199 1.53 -4.20 -18.15
N THR A 200 1.42 -4.80 -16.96
CA THR A 200 0.17 -5.40 -16.49
C THR A 200 -0.90 -4.35 -16.25
N TYR A 201 -0.56 -3.20 -15.67
CA TYR A 201 -1.49 -2.08 -15.51
C TYR A 201 -1.89 -1.44 -16.83
N VAL A 202 -0.94 -1.26 -17.76
CA VAL A 202 -1.24 -0.81 -19.12
C VAL A 202 -2.24 -1.77 -19.78
N ARG A 203 -2.01 -3.08 -19.68
CA ARG A 203 -2.93 -4.08 -20.22
C ARG A 203 -4.32 -4.03 -19.59
N ILE A 204 -4.41 -3.78 -18.28
CA ILE A 204 -5.70 -3.61 -17.60
C ILE A 204 -6.42 -2.36 -18.12
N LEU A 205 -5.71 -1.25 -18.31
CA LEU A 205 -6.29 -0.03 -18.90
C LEU A 205 -6.73 -0.23 -20.35
N ASP A 206 -6.00 -1.01 -21.16
CA ASP A 206 -6.41 -1.36 -22.51
C ASP A 206 -7.73 -2.15 -22.52
N VAL A 207 -7.88 -3.10 -21.61
CA VAL A 207 -9.13 -3.87 -21.45
C VAL A 207 -10.29 -2.94 -21.06
N ILE A 208 -10.06 -2.00 -20.14
CA ILE A 208 -11.08 -0.99 -19.78
C ILE A 208 -11.46 -0.13 -20.99
N THR A 209 -10.48 0.21 -21.83
CA THR A 209 -10.70 0.99 -23.06
C THR A 209 -11.55 0.22 -24.08
N GLN A 210 -11.33 -1.09 -24.21
CA GLN A 210 -12.11 -1.97 -25.08
C GLN A 210 -13.56 -2.17 -24.59
N ASN A 211 -13.82 -2.01 -23.29
CA ASN A 211 -15.17 -2.08 -22.71
C ASN A 211 -16.04 -0.86 -23.01
N GLY A 212 -15.51 0.14 -23.72
CA GLY A 212 -16.28 1.25 -24.28
C GLY A 212 -16.13 2.58 -23.53
N PRO A 213 -16.58 3.69 -24.15
CA PRO A 213 -16.27 5.05 -23.71
C PRO A 213 -16.87 5.39 -22.34
N ASN A 214 -18.04 4.85 -22.00
CA ASN A 214 -18.66 5.06 -20.69
C ASN A 214 -17.81 4.44 -19.58
N CYS A 215 -17.29 3.22 -19.81
CA CYS A 215 -16.49 2.52 -18.84
C CYS A 215 -15.16 3.23 -18.57
N VAL A 216 -14.52 3.73 -19.64
CA VAL A 216 -13.34 4.61 -19.53
C VAL A 216 -13.65 5.86 -18.73
N LYS A 217 -14.81 6.51 -18.98
CA LYS A 217 -15.20 7.73 -18.27
C LYS A 217 -15.40 7.48 -16.77
N ILE A 218 -16.07 6.38 -16.41
CA ILE A 218 -16.29 5.95 -15.02
C ILE A 218 -14.96 5.65 -14.34
N ALA A 219 -14.14 4.77 -14.94
CA ALA A 219 -12.87 4.36 -14.38
C ALA A 219 -11.94 5.56 -14.16
N ARG A 220 -11.81 6.45 -15.16
CA ARG A 220 -10.97 7.65 -15.04
C ARG A 220 -11.44 8.58 -13.92
N ARG A 221 -12.75 8.80 -13.76
CA ARG A 221 -13.27 9.65 -12.67
C ARG A 221 -13.06 9.00 -11.31
N ALA A 222 -13.34 7.71 -11.19
CA ALA A 222 -13.14 6.95 -9.95
C ALA A 222 -11.68 6.96 -9.50
N LEU A 223 -10.75 6.61 -10.40
CA LEU A 223 -9.31 6.57 -10.09
C LEU A 223 -8.77 7.94 -9.69
N ARG A 224 -9.22 9.03 -10.33
CA ARG A 224 -8.82 10.41 -9.95
C ARG A 224 -9.27 10.79 -8.56
N TRP A 225 -10.51 10.47 -8.20
CA TRP A 225 -11.00 10.74 -6.85
C TRP A 225 -10.24 9.92 -5.82
N LEU A 226 -10.00 8.63 -6.09
CA LEU A 226 -9.22 7.76 -5.20
C LEU A 226 -7.76 8.20 -5.05
N LEU A 227 -7.16 8.82 -6.08
CA LEU A 227 -5.82 9.41 -6.01
C LEU A 227 -5.76 10.62 -5.06
N GLY A 228 -6.76 11.50 -5.15
CA GLY A 228 -6.76 12.79 -4.46
C GLY A 228 -7.30 12.80 -3.03
N VAL A 229 -7.70 11.64 -2.49
CA VAL A 229 -8.24 11.51 -1.14
C VAL A 229 -7.24 10.88 -0.18
N ASP A 230 -7.15 11.45 1.02
CA ASP A 230 -6.27 10.95 2.09
C ASP A 230 -6.91 9.81 2.90
N ARG A 231 -8.19 9.53 2.68
CA ARG A 231 -8.94 8.46 3.34
C ARG A 231 -9.68 7.58 2.33
N PRO A 232 -9.98 6.33 2.70
CA PRO A 232 -10.95 5.52 1.96
C PRO A 232 -12.27 6.28 1.76
N LEU A 233 -12.86 6.15 0.57
CA LEU A 233 -14.17 6.71 0.25
C LEU A 233 -15.25 5.65 0.45
N TYR A 234 -16.38 6.05 1.02
CA TYR A 234 -17.57 5.18 1.03
C TYR A 234 -18.08 4.99 -0.40
N ALA A 235 -18.77 3.88 -0.66
CA ALA A 235 -19.30 3.59 -1.99
C ALA A 235 -20.20 4.72 -2.52
N ASP A 236 -21.11 5.22 -1.69
CA ASP A 236 -22.02 6.32 -2.04
C ASP A 236 -21.28 7.64 -2.31
N GLU A 237 -20.23 7.94 -1.52
CA GLU A 237 -19.39 9.12 -1.73
C GLU A 237 -18.70 9.07 -3.09
N LEU A 238 -18.17 7.91 -3.48
CA LEU A 238 -17.50 7.75 -4.77
C LEU A 238 -18.49 7.86 -5.93
N ILE A 239 -19.71 7.32 -5.78
CA ILE A 239 -20.78 7.46 -6.78
C ILE A 239 -21.12 8.94 -7.01
N GLU A 240 -21.35 9.70 -5.94
CA GLU A 240 -21.60 11.14 -6.05
C GLU A 240 -20.41 11.90 -6.64
N ALA A 241 -19.19 11.55 -6.22
CA ALA A 241 -17.98 12.17 -6.72
C ALA A 241 -17.80 11.97 -8.24
N ILE A 242 -18.13 10.79 -8.77
CA ILE A 242 -18.12 10.52 -10.22
C ILE A 242 -19.11 11.41 -10.97
N MET A 243 -20.19 11.88 -10.34
CA MET A 243 -21.19 12.76 -10.95
C MET A 243 -20.78 14.24 -10.95
N ILE A 244 -19.71 14.62 -10.25
CA ILE A 244 -19.21 16.00 -10.19
C ILE A 244 -18.58 16.41 -11.53
N GLU A 245 -18.94 17.59 -12.02
CA GLU A 245 -18.38 18.20 -13.22
C GLU A 245 -17.85 19.60 -12.92
N LEU A 246 -16.62 19.88 -13.36
CA LEU A 246 -15.99 21.19 -13.20
C LEU A 246 -16.85 22.28 -13.83
N GLY A 247 -17.17 23.31 -13.04
CA GLY A 247 -18.01 24.43 -13.48
C GLY A 247 -19.51 24.22 -13.32
N SER A 248 -19.97 23.03 -12.89
CA SER A 248 -21.37 22.80 -12.53
C SER A 248 -21.59 22.93 -11.02
N ARG A 249 -22.78 23.43 -10.64
CA ARG A 249 -23.25 23.44 -9.22
C ARG A 249 -24.22 22.30 -8.92
N GLN A 250 -24.52 21.46 -9.91
CA GLN A 250 -25.44 20.34 -9.82
C GLN A 250 -24.73 19.05 -10.23
N LEU A 251 -25.11 17.93 -9.60
CA LEU A 251 -24.61 16.62 -9.98
C LEU A 251 -25.17 16.22 -11.34
N ASN A 252 -24.31 15.63 -12.18
CA ASN A 252 -24.75 15.11 -13.47
C ASN A 252 -25.44 13.75 -13.27
N GLU A 253 -26.76 13.74 -13.11
CA GLU A 253 -27.55 12.51 -12.92
C GLU A 253 -27.41 11.49 -14.07
N SER A 254 -27.04 11.93 -15.28
CA SER A 254 -26.76 10.99 -16.39
C SER A 254 -25.49 10.17 -16.19
N MET A 255 -24.64 10.55 -15.24
CA MET A 255 -23.42 9.84 -14.84
C MET A 255 -23.61 8.97 -13.60
N ARG A 256 -24.84 8.84 -13.10
CA ARG A 256 -25.14 8.01 -11.94
C ARG A 256 -24.83 6.55 -12.28
N VAL A 257 -24.02 5.92 -11.44
CA VAL A 257 -23.62 4.52 -11.55
C VAL A 257 -23.82 3.81 -10.22
N THR A 258 -23.86 2.49 -10.28
CA THR A 258 -23.85 1.61 -9.12
C THR A 258 -22.42 1.29 -8.71
N LYS A 259 -22.26 0.86 -7.46
CA LYS A 259 -21.00 0.31 -6.96
C LYS A 259 -20.46 -0.81 -7.87
N ASP A 260 -21.33 -1.71 -8.30
CA ASP A 260 -20.93 -2.87 -9.11
C ASP A 260 -20.42 -2.45 -10.49
N GLU A 261 -21.02 -1.42 -11.11
CA GLU A 261 -20.51 -0.83 -12.36
C GLU A 261 -19.13 -0.17 -12.18
N ILE A 262 -18.88 0.47 -11.03
CA ILE A 262 -17.55 1.01 -10.71
C ILE A 262 -16.53 -0.13 -10.61
N LEU A 263 -16.86 -1.20 -9.88
CA LEU A 263 -15.99 -2.36 -9.71
C LEU A 263 -15.74 -3.08 -11.04
N GLU A 264 -16.75 -3.21 -11.88
CA GLU A 264 -16.63 -3.80 -13.21
C GLU A 264 -15.73 -2.95 -14.12
N CYS A 265 -15.94 -1.63 -14.14
CA CYS A 265 -15.18 -0.73 -15.00
C CYS A 265 -13.77 -0.45 -14.53
N CYS A 266 -13.51 -0.45 -13.23
CA CYS A 266 -12.17 -0.29 -12.69
C CYS A 266 -11.43 -1.64 -12.56
N SER A 267 -12.14 -2.76 -12.67
CA SER A 267 -11.59 -4.11 -12.62
C SER A 267 -10.65 -4.32 -11.42
N SER A 268 -9.43 -4.81 -11.67
CA SER A 268 -8.46 -5.21 -10.64
C SER A 268 -7.70 -4.01 -10.08
N LEU A 269 -8.05 -2.78 -10.47
CA LEU A 269 -7.42 -1.55 -9.99
C LEU A 269 -8.01 -1.06 -8.66
N VAL A 270 -9.27 -1.41 -8.38
CA VAL A 270 -9.98 -1.03 -7.15
C VAL A 270 -10.50 -2.26 -6.44
N ARG A 271 -10.81 -2.10 -5.15
CA ARG A 271 -11.50 -3.11 -4.34
C ARG A 271 -12.53 -2.43 -3.46
N TRP A 272 -13.57 -3.19 -3.13
CA TRP A 272 -14.57 -2.80 -2.14
C TRP A 272 -14.39 -3.66 -0.90
N ASP A 273 -14.44 -3.02 0.27
CA ASP A 273 -14.46 -3.68 1.56
C ASP A 273 -15.90 -3.72 2.11
N PRO A 274 -16.53 -4.90 2.21
CA PRO A 274 -17.89 -5.04 2.74
C PRO A 274 -18.04 -4.64 4.21
N ALA A 275 -16.98 -4.71 5.01
CA ALA A 275 -17.05 -4.43 6.44
C ALA A 275 -17.13 -2.92 6.73
N SER A 276 -16.43 -2.12 5.92
CA SER A 276 -16.40 -0.66 6.03
C SER A 276 -17.24 0.06 4.98
N ASP A 277 -17.76 -0.67 3.99
CA ASP A 277 -18.40 -0.14 2.78
C ASP A 277 -17.57 0.90 2.02
N THR A 278 -16.24 0.71 2.01
CA THR A 278 -15.31 1.62 1.36
C THR A 278 -14.73 1.05 0.07
N ILE A 279 -14.45 1.95 -0.88
CA ILE A 279 -13.76 1.64 -2.12
C ILE A 279 -12.36 2.25 -2.05
N THR A 280 -11.35 1.43 -2.32
CA THR A 280 -9.93 1.80 -2.30
C THR A 280 -9.21 1.23 -3.52
N PHE A 281 -7.98 1.70 -3.78
CA PHE A 281 -7.11 0.98 -4.70
C PHE A 281 -6.92 -0.46 -4.23
N SER A 282 -6.88 -1.39 -5.17
CA SER A 282 -6.68 -2.81 -4.86
C SER A 282 -5.32 -3.09 -4.24
N HIS A 283 -4.33 -2.24 -4.53
CA HIS A 283 -2.96 -2.33 -4.03
C HIS A 283 -2.24 -0.97 -4.14
N PHE A 284 -1.27 -0.70 -3.26
CA PHE A 284 -0.54 0.58 -3.25
C PHE A 284 0.19 0.86 -4.56
N SER A 285 0.69 -0.18 -5.24
CA SER A 285 1.37 -0.04 -6.53
C SER A 285 0.46 0.50 -7.65
N VAL A 286 -0.87 0.40 -7.49
CA VAL A 286 -1.81 1.05 -8.42
C VAL A 286 -1.69 2.57 -8.28
N LYS A 287 -1.67 3.09 -7.03
CA LYS A 287 -1.50 4.51 -6.75
C LYS A 287 -0.21 5.04 -7.40
N GLY A 288 0.91 4.36 -7.19
CA GLY A 288 2.21 4.72 -7.79
C GLY A 288 2.26 4.65 -9.31
N PHE A 289 1.49 3.75 -9.94
CA PHE A 289 1.33 3.74 -11.39
C PHE A 289 0.47 4.91 -11.89
N THR A 290 -0.61 5.22 -11.18
CA THR A 290 -1.56 6.28 -11.57
C THR A 290 -1.04 7.69 -11.30
N SER A 291 -0.11 7.87 -10.37
CA SER A 291 0.52 9.17 -10.08
C SER A 291 1.49 9.64 -11.17
N ILE A 292 1.88 8.76 -12.11
CA ILE A 292 2.69 9.14 -13.29
C ILE A 292 1.87 10.03 -14.26
N TRP A 293 0.54 10.07 -14.10
CA TRP A 293 -0.39 10.77 -14.99
C TRP A 293 -0.92 12.09 -14.41
N GLU A 294 -0.35 12.56 -13.29
CA GLU A 294 -0.53 13.93 -12.76
C GLU A 294 0.40 14.92 -13.46
#